data_AF-A0AA35XZT5-F1
#
_entry.id   AF-A0AA35XZT5-F1
#
_cell.length_a   1.000
_cell.length_b   1.000
_cell.length_c   1.000
_cell.angle_alpha   90.00
_cell.angle_beta   90.00
_cell.angle_gamma   90.00
#
_symmetry.space_group_name_H-M   'P 1'
#
loop_
_entity.id
_entity.type
_entity.pdbx_description
1 polymer ?
#
loop_
_entity_poly.entity_id
_entity_poly.type
_entity_poly.pdbx_seq_one_letter_code
_entity_poly.pdbx_strand_id
1 'polypeptide(L)'
;MNTSEPRASDGMLEKLISHRLIDLFIRVGLIGFLVIYCYQIFKPFIGLMLWSVILAVAFHPMHASLARRMGDKQGRAATVLVLAILLCVLVPTALLAISFADSATDLVRQVRDGSLKVPAPRAFVAEWPLLGDKLYALWSAAHEDIGSVAARFEPKIRTVTKEILGYAASAGSAVLKFLVSLVLAGVWMAYASSGHAAARAIANRMAGPGQGDALVRLSTTTIRAVAQGVIGIACIQALLLGAGFILVGVPAAGVLALLVLLLGIMQVPALLISLPTVIYVFMTDDSTIVAIMFAIYTIVAGSVDNILKPFMLGRGVDAPMPVILLGALGGMATGGIIGLFLGSVMLALGYQLFMAWVYDDAAVGGSRATGGQESRDSPLE
;
A
#
# COMPACT_ATOMS: atom_id res chain seq x y z
N MET A 1 39.76 68.71 -35.68
CA MET A 1 38.30 68.86 -35.45
C MET A 1 37.66 67.55 -35.86
N ASN A 2 37.45 66.63 -34.91
CA ASN A 2 36.91 65.30 -35.17
C ASN A 2 35.71 65.12 -34.23
N THR A 3 34.50 65.26 -34.76
CA THR A 3 33.25 65.17 -33.99
C THR A 3 32.76 63.74 -33.99
N SER A 4 32.81 63.14 -32.81
CA SER A 4 32.27 61.83 -32.45
C SER A 4 30.74 61.80 -32.54
N GLU A 5 30.18 60.98 -33.44
CA GLU A 5 28.81 60.47 -33.31
C GLU A 5 28.84 58.97 -32.96
N PRO A 6 28.75 58.63 -31.67
CA PRO A 6 28.19 57.34 -31.28
C PRO A 6 27.20 57.56 -30.13
N ARG A 7 25.88 57.33 -30.31
CA ARG A 7 24.93 57.25 -29.16
C ARG A 7 23.49 56.81 -29.43
N ALA A 8 22.94 56.91 -30.65
CA ALA A 8 21.51 56.66 -30.85
C ALA A 8 21.13 55.16 -30.98
N SER A 9 22.00 54.33 -31.57
CA SER A 9 21.73 52.91 -31.80
C SER A 9 21.81 52.07 -30.51
N ASP A 10 22.77 52.37 -29.63
CA ASP A 10 23.03 51.60 -28.41
C ASP A 10 21.87 51.69 -27.42
N GLY A 11 21.32 52.89 -27.21
CA GLY A 11 20.18 53.09 -26.31
C GLY A 11 18.89 52.41 -26.78
N MET A 12 18.72 52.20 -28.08
CA MET A 12 17.54 51.50 -28.64
C MET A 12 17.67 49.98 -28.53
N LEU A 13 18.85 49.43 -28.80
CA LEU A 13 19.16 48.01 -28.59
C LEU A 13 19.02 47.63 -27.11
N GLU A 14 19.55 48.45 -26.21
CA GLU A 14 19.47 48.23 -24.76
C GLU A 14 18.01 48.25 -24.26
N LYS A 15 17.17 49.14 -24.80
CA LYS A 15 15.73 49.20 -24.49
C LYS A 15 14.97 47.96 -24.98
N LEU A 16 15.28 47.46 -26.17
CA LEU A 16 14.65 46.28 -26.77
C LEU A 16 15.05 44.98 -26.05
N ILE A 17 16.32 44.89 -25.63
CA ILE A 17 16.83 43.75 -24.84
C ILE A 17 16.18 43.78 -23.45
N SER A 18 16.13 44.95 -22.79
CA SER A 18 15.51 45.11 -21.48
C SER A 18 14.02 44.72 -21.48
N HIS A 19 13.23 45.19 -22.46
CA HIS A 19 11.81 44.80 -22.57
C HIS A 19 11.63 43.29 -22.79
N ARG A 20 12.42 42.66 -23.68
CA ARG A 20 12.34 41.22 -23.90
C ARG A 20 12.72 40.40 -22.67
N LEU A 21 13.72 40.85 -21.92
CA LEU A 21 14.13 40.19 -20.68
C LEU A 21 13.02 40.31 -19.63
N ILE A 22 12.46 41.51 -19.44
CA ILE A 22 11.34 41.73 -18.51
C ILE A 22 10.14 40.85 -18.91
N ASP A 23 9.77 40.80 -20.19
CA ASP A 23 8.67 39.93 -20.67
C ASP A 23 8.96 38.44 -20.45
N LEU A 24 10.20 38.00 -20.65
CA LEU A 24 10.62 36.63 -20.38
C LEU A 24 10.53 36.31 -18.89
N PHE A 25 11.03 37.19 -18.01
CA PHE A 25 10.95 37.01 -16.56
C PHE A 25 9.50 37.00 -16.07
N ILE A 26 8.65 37.88 -16.59
CA ILE A 26 7.22 37.89 -16.27
C ILE A 26 6.56 36.60 -16.76
N ARG A 27 6.82 36.16 -18.00
CA ARG A 27 6.22 34.94 -18.54
C ARG A 27 6.68 33.68 -17.80
N VAL A 28 7.97 33.56 -17.51
CA VAL A 28 8.52 32.45 -16.72
C VAL A 28 7.98 32.50 -15.29
N GLY A 29 7.91 33.69 -14.69
CA GLY A 29 7.34 33.90 -13.36
C GLY A 29 5.87 33.51 -13.29
N LEU A 30 5.07 33.89 -14.30
CA LEU A 30 3.64 33.59 -14.37
C LEU A 30 3.39 32.10 -14.66
N ILE A 31 4.16 31.48 -15.55
CA ILE A 31 4.12 30.03 -15.77
C ILE A 31 4.53 29.28 -14.50
N GLY A 32 5.61 29.71 -13.84
CA GLY A 32 6.08 29.13 -12.58
C GLY A 32 5.03 29.25 -11.48
N PHE A 33 4.43 30.42 -11.31
CA PHE A 33 3.33 30.65 -10.38
C PHE A 33 2.14 29.73 -10.68
N LEU A 34 1.72 29.64 -11.94
CA LEU A 34 0.62 28.76 -12.36
C LEU A 34 0.92 27.29 -12.04
N VAL A 35 2.13 26.81 -12.38
CA VAL A 35 2.55 25.43 -12.11
C VAL A 35 2.56 25.14 -10.61
N ILE A 36 3.11 26.04 -9.80
CA ILE A 36 3.14 25.90 -8.34
C ILE A 36 1.71 25.88 -7.76
N TYR A 37 0.84 26.76 -8.23
CA TYR A 37 -0.53 26.87 -7.75
C TYR A 37 -1.36 25.64 -8.14
N CYS A 38 -1.24 25.17 -9.40
CA CYS A 38 -1.82 23.92 -9.85
C CYS A 38 -1.33 22.73 -9.02
N TYR A 39 -0.02 22.65 -8.76
CA TYR A 39 0.55 21.61 -7.91
C TYR A 39 -0.01 21.67 -6.49
N GLN A 40 -0.14 22.84 -5.88
CA GLN A 40 -0.64 22.99 -4.51
C GLN A 40 -2.11 22.53 -4.38
N ILE A 41 -2.94 22.83 -5.36
CA ILE A 41 -4.33 22.36 -5.44
C ILE A 41 -4.38 20.84 -5.63
N PHE A 42 -3.50 20.30 -6.48
CA PHE A 42 -3.49 18.87 -6.81
C PHE A 42 -2.82 18.00 -5.72
N LYS A 43 -1.87 18.57 -4.97
CA LYS A 43 -1.06 17.91 -3.92
C LYS A 43 -1.85 16.97 -2.99
N PRO A 44 -2.98 17.38 -2.37
CA PRO A 44 -3.74 16.48 -1.48
C PRO A 44 -4.33 15.27 -2.21
N PHE A 45 -4.56 15.35 -3.52
CA PHE A 45 -5.15 14.28 -4.33
C PHE A 45 -4.12 13.35 -4.96
N ILE A 46 -2.84 13.73 -5.03
CA ILE A 46 -1.78 12.93 -5.66
C ILE A 46 -1.76 11.49 -5.11
N GLY A 47 -1.81 11.35 -3.77
CA GLY A 47 -1.78 10.02 -3.13
C GLY A 47 -2.98 9.16 -3.54
N LEU A 48 -4.19 9.74 -3.57
CA LEU A 48 -5.42 9.04 -3.99
C LEU A 48 -5.39 8.67 -5.48
N MET A 49 -4.94 9.59 -6.33
CA MET A 49 -4.86 9.40 -7.77
C MET A 49 -3.84 8.31 -8.13
N LEU A 50 -2.64 8.35 -7.54
CA LEU A 50 -1.64 7.31 -7.76
C LEU A 50 -2.13 5.94 -7.31
N TRP A 51 -2.76 5.85 -6.12
CA TRP A 51 -3.38 4.61 -5.67
C TRP A 51 -4.45 4.11 -6.64
N SER A 52 -5.31 5.00 -7.15
CA SER A 52 -6.37 4.61 -8.08
C SER A 52 -5.82 4.09 -9.41
N VAL A 53 -4.74 4.67 -9.93
CA VAL A 53 -4.08 4.19 -11.15
C VAL A 53 -3.41 2.84 -10.90
N ILE A 54 -2.72 2.67 -9.77
CA ILE A 54 -2.10 1.38 -9.41
C ILE A 54 -3.16 0.28 -9.30
N LEU A 55 -4.26 0.54 -8.58
CA LEU A 55 -5.37 -0.40 -8.45
C LEU A 55 -6.01 -0.71 -9.82
N ALA A 56 -6.21 0.31 -10.67
CA ALA A 56 -6.75 0.10 -12.01
C ALA A 56 -5.85 -0.81 -12.86
N VAL A 57 -4.53 -0.58 -12.84
CA VAL A 57 -3.55 -1.42 -13.54
C VAL A 57 -3.51 -2.84 -12.98
N ALA A 58 -3.57 -2.98 -11.66
CA ALA A 58 -3.55 -4.26 -10.95
C ALA A 58 -4.80 -5.11 -11.24
N PHE A 59 -5.98 -4.49 -11.19
CA PHE A 59 -7.27 -5.14 -11.41
C PHE A 59 -7.71 -5.20 -12.88
N HIS A 60 -6.97 -4.56 -13.79
CA HIS A 60 -7.22 -4.63 -15.23
C HIS A 60 -7.40 -6.06 -15.80
N PRO A 61 -6.63 -7.11 -15.43
CA PRO A 61 -6.83 -8.42 -16.04
C PRO A 61 -8.15 -9.07 -15.58
N MET A 62 -8.56 -8.81 -14.34
CA MET A 62 -9.86 -9.24 -13.81
C MET A 62 -11.00 -8.48 -14.49
N HIS A 63 -10.85 -7.17 -14.63
CA HIS A 63 -11.78 -6.30 -15.34
C HIS A 63 -11.95 -6.71 -16.81
N ALA A 64 -10.86 -6.91 -17.56
CA ALA A 64 -10.90 -7.33 -18.96
C ALA A 64 -11.53 -8.73 -19.13
N SER A 65 -11.27 -9.66 -18.20
CA SER A 65 -11.93 -10.97 -18.20
C SER A 65 -13.44 -10.84 -17.98
N LEU A 66 -13.86 -10.00 -17.03
CA LEU A 66 -15.26 -9.74 -16.74
C LEU A 66 -15.97 -8.98 -17.89
N ALA A 67 -15.31 -7.99 -18.48
CA ALA A 67 -15.82 -7.23 -19.62
C ALA A 67 -16.09 -8.14 -20.82
N ARG A 68 -15.18 -9.05 -21.14
CA ARG A 68 -15.40 -10.06 -22.21
C ARG A 68 -16.62 -10.94 -21.93
N ARG A 69 -16.86 -11.33 -20.68
CA ARG A 69 -18.06 -12.09 -20.28
C ARG A 69 -19.35 -11.26 -20.33
N MET A 70 -19.26 -9.94 -20.20
CA MET A 70 -20.40 -9.01 -20.18
C MET A 70 -20.67 -8.32 -21.54
N GLY A 71 -20.13 -8.87 -22.63
CA GLY A 71 -20.33 -8.32 -23.99
C GLY A 71 -19.54 -7.03 -24.24
N ASP A 72 -18.33 -6.94 -23.71
CA ASP A 72 -17.36 -5.84 -23.88
C ASP A 72 -17.80 -4.47 -23.33
N LYS A 73 -18.81 -4.47 -22.45
CA LYS A 73 -19.31 -3.26 -21.78
C LYS A 73 -18.39 -2.88 -20.61
N GLN A 74 -17.29 -2.19 -20.93
CA GLN A 74 -16.22 -1.79 -20.00
C GLN A 74 -16.73 -1.12 -18.72
N GLY A 75 -17.72 -0.21 -18.83
CA GLY A 75 -18.31 0.48 -17.68
C GLY A 75 -19.05 -0.46 -16.72
N ARG A 76 -19.87 -1.38 -17.24
CA ARG A 76 -20.64 -2.32 -16.39
C ARG A 76 -19.71 -3.31 -15.69
N ALA A 77 -18.70 -3.81 -16.39
CA ALA A 77 -17.70 -4.70 -15.81
C ALA A 77 -16.90 -4.00 -14.70
N ALA A 78 -16.51 -2.73 -14.90
CA ALA A 78 -15.84 -1.95 -13.87
C ALA A 78 -16.72 -1.75 -12.63
N THR A 79 -18.00 -1.40 -12.81
CA THR A 79 -18.94 -1.23 -11.69
C THR A 79 -19.14 -2.52 -10.91
N VAL A 80 -19.36 -3.66 -11.58
CA VAL A 80 -19.55 -4.95 -10.92
C VAL A 80 -18.30 -5.36 -10.14
N LEU A 81 -17.11 -5.18 -10.72
CA LEU A 81 -15.85 -5.50 -10.06
C LEU A 81 -15.61 -4.62 -8.83
N VAL A 82 -15.79 -3.30 -8.96
CA VAL A 82 -15.63 -2.35 -7.85
C VAL A 82 -16.63 -2.66 -6.74
N LEU A 83 -17.89 -2.92 -7.08
CA LEU A 83 -18.93 -3.22 -6.08
C LEU A 83 -18.63 -4.54 -5.34
N ALA A 84 -18.15 -5.56 -6.05
CA ALA A 84 -17.72 -6.81 -5.43
C ALA A 84 -16.56 -6.62 -4.45
N ILE A 85 -15.53 -5.86 -4.83
CA ILE A 85 -14.37 -5.57 -3.96
C ILE A 85 -14.80 -4.67 -2.79
N LEU A 86 -15.66 -3.68 -3.04
CA LEU A 86 -16.16 -2.78 -2.01
C LEU A 86 -16.97 -3.53 -0.96
N LEU A 87 -17.84 -4.47 -1.36
CA LEU A 87 -18.55 -5.34 -0.42
C LEU A 87 -17.59 -6.24 0.36
N CYS A 88 -16.62 -6.85 -0.32
CA CYS A 88 -15.61 -7.71 0.30
C CYS A 88 -14.80 -6.98 1.39
N VAL A 89 -14.57 -5.67 1.24
CA VAL A 89 -13.82 -4.83 2.19
C VAL A 89 -14.73 -4.19 3.25
N LEU A 90 -15.87 -3.64 2.86
CA LEU A 90 -16.75 -2.89 3.74
C LEU A 90 -17.41 -3.80 4.79
N VAL A 91 -17.82 -5.01 4.41
CA VAL A 91 -18.48 -5.95 5.32
C VAL A 91 -17.59 -6.32 6.51
N PRO A 92 -16.38 -6.89 6.35
CA PRO A 92 -15.54 -7.27 7.49
C PRO A 92 -15.08 -6.04 8.30
N THR A 93 -14.84 -4.90 7.64
CA THR A 93 -14.46 -3.66 8.34
C THR A 93 -15.61 -3.14 9.21
N ALA A 94 -16.84 -3.16 8.71
CA ALA A 94 -18.02 -2.74 9.46
C ALA A 94 -18.30 -3.70 10.63
N LEU A 95 -18.22 -5.01 10.41
CA LEU A 95 -18.38 -6.01 11.48
C LEU A 95 -17.34 -5.82 12.58
N LEU A 96 -16.08 -5.57 12.22
CA LEU A 96 -15.02 -5.29 13.20
C LEU A 96 -15.31 -4.00 13.97
N ALA A 97 -15.70 -2.93 13.27
CA ALA A 97 -16.00 -1.64 13.90
C ALA A 97 -17.17 -1.75 14.90
N ILE A 98 -18.23 -2.47 14.53
CA ILE A 98 -19.38 -2.73 15.41
C ILE A 98 -18.94 -3.59 16.60
N SER A 99 -18.26 -4.71 16.35
CA SER A 99 -17.78 -5.61 17.42
C SER A 99 -16.87 -4.90 18.41
N PHE A 100 -16.01 -4.00 17.92
CA PHE A 100 -15.13 -3.20 18.76
C PHE A 100 -15.90 -2.15 19.56
N ALA A 101 -16.89 -1.47 18.95
CA ALA A 101 -17.74 -0.50 19.63
C ALA A 101 -18.58 -1.15 20.74
N ASP A 102 -19.15 -2.32 20.47
CA ASP A 102 -19.91 -3.10 21.45
C ASP A 102 -19.00 -3.54 22.61
N SER A 103 -17.84 -4.16 22.30
CA SER A 103 -16.86 -4.59 23.30
C SER A 103 -16.38 -3.44 24.19
N ALA A 104 -16.13 -2.26 23.60
CA ALA A 104 -15.72 -1.08 24.35
C ALA A 104 -16.84 -0.57 25.26
N THR A 105 -18.09 -0.56 24.76
CA THR A 105 -19.26 -0.12 25.54
C THR A 105 -19.53 -1.07 26.70
N ASP A 106 -19.46 -2.37 26.46
CA ASP A 106 -19.64 -3.39 27.49
C ASP A 106 -18.54 -3.35 28.54
N LEU A 107 -17.27 -3.16 28.14
CA LEU A 107 -16.17 -2.96 29.08
C LEU A 107 -16.41 -1.73 29.97
N VAL A 108 -16.82 -0.61 29.39
CA VAL A 108 -17.13 0.62 30.16
C VAL A 108 -18.29 0.37 31.13
N ARG A 109 -19.36 -0.31 30.70
CA ARG A 109 -20.48 -0.68 31.59
C ARG A 109 -20.03 -1.57 32.73
N GLN A 110 -19.27 -2.63 32.43
CA GLN A 110 -18.81 -3.58 33.44
C GLN A 110 -17.88 -2.94 34.48
N VAL A 111 -17.04 -1.98 34.06
CA VAL A 111 -16.21 -1.18 34.98
C VAL A 111 -17.07 -0.23 35.82
N ARG A 112 -18.07 0.44 35.23
CA ARG A 112 -18.94 1.39 35.93
C ARG A 112 -19.85 0.73 36.96
N ASP A 113 -20.34 -0.46 36.62
CA ASP A 113 -21.29 -1.22 37.43
C ASP A 113 -20.56 -2.14 38.43
N GLY A 114 -19.22 -2.12 38.46
CA GLY A 114 -18.40 -2.98 39.34
C GLY A 114 -18.55 -4.47 39.07
N SER A 115 -19.14 -4.85 37.93
CA SER A 115 -19.44 -6.23 37.55
C SER A 115 -18.30 -6.92 36.81
N LEU A 116 -17.24 -6.18 36.46
CA LEU A 116 -16.02 -6.73 35.85
C LEU A 116 -15.28 -7.63 36.85
N LYS A 117 -15.58 -8.93 36.83
CA LYS A 117 -14.82 -9.93 37.59
C LYS A 117 -13.50 -10.22 36.89
N VAL A 118 -12.43 -9.54 37.30
CA VAL A 118 -11.08 -9.96 36.92
C VAL A 118 -10.84 -11.33 37.57
N PRO A 119 -10.38 -12.37 36.86
CA PRO A 119 -10.04 -13.66 37.49
C PRO A 119 -8.81 -13.54 38.39
N ALA A 120 -8.68 -14.37 39.42
CA ALA A 120 -7.53 -14.34 40.32
C ALA A 120 -6.22 -14.66 39.57
N PRO A 121 -5.10 -13.98 39.86
CA PRO A 121 -3.83 -14.26 39.21
C PRO A 121 -3.36 -15.69 39.53
N ARG A 122 -2.98 -16.45 38.50
CA ARG A 122 -2.38 -17.79 38.68
C ARG A 122 -1.02 -17.65 39.37
N ALA A 123 -0.67 -18.58 40.25
CA ALA A 123 0.61 -18.58 40.99
C ALA A 123 1.85 -18.50 40.06
N PHE A 124 1.75 -19.08 38.86
CA PHE A 124 2.78 -19.01 37.81
C PHE A 124 3.14 -17.58 37.36
N VAL A 125 2.26 -16.59 37.57
CA VAL A 125 2.54 -15.19 37.24
C VAL A 125 3.55 -14.56 38.21
N ALA A 126 3.58 -15.02 39.47
CA ALA A 126 4.55 -14.54 40.46
C ALA A 126 5.98 -15.04 40.16
N GLU A 127 6.11 -16.19 39.49
CA GLU A 127 7.40 -16.82 39.17
C GLU A 127 8.14 -16.14 38.00
N TRP A 128 7.60 -15.09 37.38
CA TRP A 128 8.22 -14.43 36.23
C TRP A 128 9.46 -13.58 36.65
N PRO A 129 10.69 -13.95 36.26
CA PRO A 129 11.96 -13.42 36.80
C PRO A 129 12.21 -11.90 36.73
N LEU A 130 11.38 -11.10 36.04
CA LEU A 130 11.61 -9.66 35.87
C LEU A 130 10.43 -8.78 36.33
N LEU A 131 9.23 -9.34 36.40
CA LEU A 131 8.00 -8.57 36.60
C LEU A 131 6.96 -9.26 37.51
N GLY A 132 7.19 -10.50 37.92
CA GLY A 132 6.18 -11.37 38.54
C GLY A 132 5.55 -10.78 39.79
N ASP A 133 6.34 -10.32 40.76
CA ASP A 133 5.82 -9.77 42.02
C ASP A 133 4.98 -8.50 41.80
N LYS A 134 5.42 -7.62 40.89
CA LYS A 134 4.71 -6.35 40.60
C LYS A 134 3.44 -6.60 39.80
N LEU A 135 3.46 -7.52 38.84
CA LEU A 135 2.29 -7.90 38.05
C LEU A 135 1.28 -8.67 38.89
N TYR A 136 1.74 -9.60 39.74
CA TYR A 136 0.88 -10.34 40.65
C TYR A 136 0.18 -9.40 41.64
N ALA A 137 0.92 -8.46 42.26
CA ALA A 137 0.33 -7.47 43.16
C ALA A 137 -0.67 -6.55 42.45
N LEU A 138 -0.37 -6.10 41.23
CA LEU A 138 -1.27 -5.25 40.44
C LEU A 138 -2.53 -6.01 40.00
N TRP A 139 -2.38 -7.29 39.61
CA TRP A 139 -3.49 -8.15 39.22
C TRP A 139 -4.37 -8.51 40.42
N SER A 140 -3.78 -8.82 41.58
CA SER A 140 -4.52 -9.09 42.82
C SER A 140 -5.30 -7.84 43.26
N ALA A 141 -4.70 -6.65 43.17
CA ALA A 141 -5.41 -5.40 43.45
C ALA A 141 -6.54 -5.13 42.44
N ALA A 142 -6.36 -5.48 41.17
CA ALA A 142 -7.41 -5.37 40.15
C ALA A 142 -8.51 -6.44 40.31
N HIS A 143 -8.19 -7.59 40.93
CA HIS A 143 -9.13 -8.63 41.31
C HIS A 143 -10.02 -8.21 42.48
N GLU A 144 -9.45 -7.49 43.46
CA GLU A 144 -10.18 -7.00 44.64
C GLU A 144 -11.03 -5.77 44.33
N ASP A 145 -10.46 -4.76 43.66
CA ASP A 145 -11.20 -3.54 43.28
C ASP A 145 -10.59 -2.89 42.02
N ILE A 146 -11.12 -3.27 40.86
CA ILE A 146 -10.72 -2.70 39.58
C ILE A 146 -11.04 -1.21 39.47
N GLY A 147 -12.05 -0.70 40.19
CA GLY A 147 -12.40 0.71 40.20
C GLY A 147 -11.29 1.56 40.81
N SER A 148 -10.73 1.11 41.94
CA SER A 148 -9.61 1.78 42.61
C SER A 148 -8.33 1.79 41.75
N VAL A 149 -8.03 0.67 41.08
CA VAL A 149 -6.86 0.55 40.19
C VAL A 149 -7.07 1.39 38.93
N ALA A 150 -8.25 1.36 38.33
CA ALA A 150 -8.58 2.19 37.17
C ALA A 150 -8.47 3.69 37.50
N ALA A 151 -8.93 4.13 38.68
CA ALA A 151 -8.79 5.51 39.14
C ALA A 151 -7.30 5.89 39.35
N ARG A 152 -6.51 5.00 39.94
CA ARG A 152 -5.06 5.21 40.16
C ARG A 152 -4.27 5.35 38.85
N PHE A 153 -4.71 4.67 37.80
CA PHE A 153 -4.08 4.70 36.48
C PHE A 153 -4.86 5.51 35.44
N GLU A 154 -5.89 6.24 35.83
CA GLU A 154 -6.75 7.06 34.96
C GLU A 154 -5.95 7.88 33.92
N PRO A 155 -4.89 8.64 34.29
CA PRO A 155 -4.14 9.42 33.30
C PRO A 155 -3.43 8.53 32.27
N LYS A 156 -2.90 7.36 32.68
CA LYS A 156 -2.24 6.41 31.78
C LYS A 156 -3.25 5.70 30.88
N ILE A 157 -4.38 5.27 31.43
CA ILE A 157 -5.49 4.69 30.67
C ILE A 157 -5.97 5.69 29.63
N ARG A 158 -6.17 6.96 30.00
CA ARG A 158 -6.60 8.01 29.07
C ARG A 158 -5.59 8.24 27.94
N THR A 159 -4.29 8.23 28.22
CA THR A 159 -3.25 8.34 27.20
C THR A 159 -3.26 7.16 26.25
N VAL A 160 -3.25 5.93 26.79
CA VAL A 160 -3.29 4.70 25.98
C VAL A 160 -4.56 4.62 25.13
N THR A 161 -5.73 4.95 25.70
CA THR A 161 -7.00 5.00 24.97
C THR A 161 -6.96 6.04 23.84
N LYS A 162 -6.39 7.23 24.07
CA LYS A 162 -6.23 8.25 23.02
C LYS A 162 -5.30 7.77 21.91
N GLU A 163 -4.20 7.10 22.24
CA GLU A 163 -3.27 6.55 21.26
C GLU A 163 -3.94 5.45 20.41
N ILE A 164 -4.60 4.49 21.05
CA ILE A 164 -5.36 3.44 20.37
C ILE A 164 -6.44 4.05 19.46
N LEU A 165 -7.18 5.04 19.94
CA LEU A 165 -8.20 5.73 19.15
C LEU A 165 -7.58 6.49 17.97
N GLY A 166 -6.40 7.10 18.15
CA GLY A 166 -5.63 7.73 17.09
C GLY A 166 -5.20 6.72 16.02
N TYR A 167 -4.70 5.55 16.41
CA TYR A 167 -4.37 4.47 15.49
C TYR A 167 -5.60 3.93 14.76
N ALA A 168 -6.71 3.69 15.47
CA ALA A 168 -7.97 3.26 14.87
C ALA A 168 -8.51 4.30 13.86
N ALA A 169 -8.46 5.60 14.19
CA ALA A 169 -8.84 6.68 13.29
C ALA A 169 -7.94 6.72 12.04
N SER A 170 -6.63 6.53 12.22
CA SER A 170 -5.69 6.48 11.10
C SER A 170 -5.97 5.29 10.17
N ALA A 171 -6.26 4.11 10.73
CA ALA A 171 -6.60 2.91 9.99
C ALA A 171 -7.93 3.09 9.25
N GLY A 172 -8.96 3.62 9.92
CA GLY A 172 -10.24 3.96 9.30
C GLY A 172 -10.08 4.97 8.16
N SER A 173 -9.21 5.97 8.31
CA SER A 173 -8.89 6.91 7.23
C SER A 173 -8.18 6.25 6.05
N ALA A 174 -7.33 5.24 6.30
CA ALA A 174 -6.66 4.47 5.25
C ALA A 174 -7.67 3.63 4.47
N VAL A 175 -8.60 2.96 5.17
CA VAL A 175 -9.70 2.22 4.54
C VAL A 175 -10.57 3.16 3.70
N LEU A 176 -10.97 4.32 4.23
CA LEU A 176 -11.79 5.27 3.47
C LEU A 176 -11.08 5.74 2.20
N LYS A 177 -9.80 6.09 2.28
CA LYS A 177 -9.00 6.49 1.12
C LYS A 177 -8.83 5.33 0.12
N PHE A 178 -8.67 4.10 0.60
CA PHE A 178 -8.67 2.90 -0.23
C PHE A 178 -10.00 2.71 -0.96
N LEU A 179 -11.14 2.90 -0.28
CA LEU A 179 -12.46 2.81 -0.91
C LEU A 179 -12.65 3.89 -1.99
N VAL A 180 -12.26 5.13 -1.70
CA VAL A 180 -12.32 6.23 -2.68
C VAL A 180 -11.39 5.94 -3.87
N SER A 181 -10.15 5.49 -3.63
CA SER A 181 -9.22 5.17 -4.70
C SER A 181 -9.69 3.98 -5.54
N LEU A 182 -10.39 3.01 -4.94
CA LEU A 182 -11.03 1.89 -5.63
C LEU A 182 -12.17 2.35 -6.54
N VAL A 183 -13.01 3.30 -6.09
CA VAL A 183 -14.05 3.90 -6.94
C VAL A 183 -13.42 4.63 -8.14
N LEU A 184 -12.38 5.43 -7.90
CA LEU A 184 -11.63 6.11 -8.96
C LEU A 184 -10.95 5.11 -9.90
N ALA A 185 -10.41 4.00 -9.38
CA ALA A 185 -9.89 2.90 -10.18
C ALA A 185 -10.95 2.32 -11.12
N GLY A 186 -12.20 2.20 -10.64
CA GLY A 186 -13.36 1.86 -11.47
C GLY A 186 -13.54 2.79 -12.67
N VAL A 187 -13.42 4.10 -12.46
CA VAL A 187 -13.50 5.10 -13.52
C VAL A 187 -12.34 4.91 -14.52
N TRP A 188 -11.10 4.77 -14.03
CA TRP A 188 -9.94 4.51 -14.90
C TRP A 188 -10.11 3.24 -15.75
N MET A 189 -10.65 2.16 -15.16
CA MET A 189 -10.91 0.91 -15.88
C MET A 189 -12.03 1.06 -16.91
N ALA A 190 -13.09 1.81 -16.60
CA ALA A 190 -14.18 2.09 -17.54
C ALA A 190 -13.68 2.87 -18.78
N TYR A 191 -12.67 3.73 -18.60
CA TYR A 191 -12.03 4.55 -19.65
C TYR A 191 -10.60 4.09 -19.98
N ALA A 192 -10.31 2.79 -19.85
CA ALA A 192 -8.94 2.27 -19.98
C ALA A 192 -8.32 2.53 -21.36
N SER A 193 -9.11 2.49 -22.44
CA SER A 193 -8.63 2.74 -23.81
C SER A 193 -8.14 4.18 -24.00
N SER A 194 -8.93 5.18 -23.57
CA SER A 194 -8.55 6.58 -23.62
C SER A 194 -7.40 6.90 -22.66
N GLY A 195 -7.39 6.27 -21.48
CA GLY A 195 -6.29 6.41 -20.52
C GLY A 195 -4.96 5.89 -21.07
N HIS A 196 -4.98 4.72 -21.72
CA HIS A 196 -3.80 4.15 -22.36
C HIS A 196 -3.31 5.02 -23.54
N ALA A 197 -4.21 5.54 -24.36
CA ALA A 197 -3.87 6.44 -25.46
C ALA A 197 -3.23 7.75 -24.95
N ALA A 198 -3.78 8.34 -23.88
CA ALA A 198 -3.22 9.54 -23.26
C ALA A 198 -1.83 9.27 -22.66
N ALA A 199 -1.65 8.17 -21.93
CA ALA A 199 -0.35 7.77 -21.39
C ALA A 199 0.70 7.58 -22.50
N ARG A 200 0.30 6.94 -23.61
CA ARG A 200 1.16 6.74 -24.78
C ARG A 200 1.54 8.06 -25.46
N ALA A 201 0.60 8.99 -25.60
CA ALA A 201 0.86 10.31 -26.18
C ALA A 201 1.85 11.13 -25.33
N ILE A 202 1.67 11.13 -24.00
CA ILE A 202 2.58 11.80 -23.06
C ILE A 202 3.96 11.16 -23.12
N ALA A 203 4.06 9.83 -23.05
CA ALA A 203 5.32 9.12 -23.07
C ALA A 203 6.09 9.33 -24.39
N ASN A 204 5.40 9.27 -25.53
CA ASN A 204 6.03 9.54 -26.84
C ASN A 204 6.47 11.00 -26.99
N ARG A 205 5.80 11.94 -26.31
CA ARG A 205 6.25 13.35 -26.28
C ARG A 205 7.50 13.55 -25.42
N MET A 206 7.67 12.76 -24.36
CA MET A 206 8.80 12.87 -23.43
C MET A 206 10.06 12.14 -23.92
N ALA A 207 9.91 10.90 -24.42
CA ALA A 207 11.03 10.03 -24.79
C ALA A 207 11.20 9.84 -26.31
N GLY A 208 10.26 10.34 -27.12
CA GLY A 208 10.23 10.15 -28.57
C GLY A 208 9.40 8.93 -29.02
N PRO A 209 9.05 8.84 -30.31
CA PRO A 209 8.26 7.74 -30.86
C PRO A 209 8.99 6.39 -30.71
N GLY A 210 8.31 5.39 -30.13
CA GLY A 210 8.84 4.04 -29.92
C GLY A 210 9.40 3.80 -28.51
N GLN A 211 10.23 4.70 -27.98
CA GLN A 211 10.67 4.65 -26.58
C GLN A 211 9.52 4.93 -25.62
N GLY A 212 8.59 5.83 -25.98
CA GLY A 212 7.41 6.11 -25.17
C GLY A 212 6.51 4.89 -24.96
N ASP A 213 6.38 4.02 -25.96
CA ASP A 213 5.58 2.79 -25.86
C ASP A 213 6.25 1.76 -24.94
N ALA A 214 7.59 1.67 -25.00
CA ALA A 214 8.38 0.86 -24.09
C ALA A 214 8.25 1.35 -22.65
N LEU A 215 8.28 2.67 -22.43
CA LEU A 215 8.11 3.32 -21.14
C LEU A 215 6.75 3.00 -20.50
N VAL A 216 5.66 3.12 -21.26
CA VAL A 216 4.30 2.78 -20.77
C VAL A 216 4.19 1.29 -20.44
N ARG A 217 4.75 0.42 -21.29
CA ARG A 217 4.74 -1.02 -21.06
C ARG A 217 5.54 -1.40 -19.81
N LEU A 218 6.76 -0.89 -19.67
CA LEU A 218 7.62 -1.13 -18.51
C LEU A 218 6.94 -0.65 -17.22
N SER A 219 6.30 0.53 -17.27
CA SER A 219 5.55 1.07 -16.13
C SER A 219 4.37 0.17 -15.77
N THR A 220 3.60 -0.28 -16.76
CA THR A 220 2.43 -1.14 -16.56
C THR A 220 2.83 -2.49 -15.99
N THR A 221 3.87 -3.13 -16.53
CA THR A 221 4.39 -4.42 -16.04
C THR A 221 4.95 -4.28 -14.63
N THR A 222 5.69 -3.20 -14.35
CA THR A 222 6.27 -2.94 -13.03
C THR A 222 5.19 -2.76 -11.96
N ILE A 223 4.23 -1.87 -12.22
CA ILE A 223 3.10 -1.64 -11.31
C ILE A 223 2.33 -2.94 -11.06
N ARG A 224 2.05 -3.69 -12.14
CA ARG A 224 1.30 -4.95 -12.06
C ARG A 224 2.04 -6.00 -11.23
N ALA A 225 3.34 -6.20 -11.46
CA ALA A 225 4.10 -7.21 -10.73
C ALA A 225 4.20 -6.89 -9.24
N VAL A 226 4.46 -5.62 -8.88
CA VAL A 226 4.50 -5.21 -7.47
C VAL A 226 3.12 -5.38 -6.82
N ALA A 227 2.05 -4.94 -7.49
CA ALA A 227 0.70 -5.09 -6.98
C ALA A 227 0.28 -6.57 -6.84
N GLN A 228 0.61 -7.41 -7.83
CA GLN A 228 0.36 -8.86 -7.78
C GLN A 228 1.17 -9.54 -6.67
N GLY A 229 2.41 -9.09 -6.41
CA GLY A 229 3.21 -9.52 -5.28
C GLY A 229 2.50 -9.22 -3.96
N VAL A 230 2.13 -7.96 -3.71
CA VAL A 230 1.49 -7.56 -2.44
C VAL A 230 0.12 -8.23 -2.26
N ILE A 231 -0.76 -8.13 -3.25
CA ILE A 231 -2.14 -8.67 -3.16
C ILE A 231 -2.11 -10.20 -3.13
N GLY A 232 -1.27 -10.83 -3.97
CA GLY A 232 -1.18 -12.29 -4.03
C GLY A 232 -0.63 -12.89 -2.73
N ILE A 233 0.38 -12.27 -2.13
CA ILE A 233 0.91 -12.68 -0.83
C ILE A 233 -0.14 -12.48 0.26
N ALA A 234 -0.84 -11.34 0.28
CA ALA A 234 -1.91 -11.09 1.23
C ALA A 234 -3.03 -12.14 1.14
N CYS A 235 -3.41 -12.55 -0.07
CA CYS A 235 -4.38 -13.63 -0.29
C CYS A 235 -3.90 -14.97 0.26
N ILE A 236 -2.67 -15.38 -0.04
CA ILE A 236 -2.11 -16.65 0.45
C ILE A 236 -1.99 -16.62 1.98
N GLN A 237 -1.51 -15.52 2.54
CA GLN A 237 -1.38 -15.33 3.98
C GLN A 237 -2.73 -15.38 4.70
N ALA A 238 -3.76 -14.72 4.14
CA ALA A 238 -5.13 -14.76 4.67
C ALA A 238 -5.74 -16.16 4.60
N LEU A 239 -5.49 -16.91 3.53
CA LEU A 239 -5.97 -18.29 3.40
C LEU A 239 -5.28 -19.23 4.39
N LEU A 240 -3.96 -19.11 4.57
CA LEU A 240 -3.22 -19.94 5.53
C LEU A 240 -3.64 -19.62 6.98
N LEU A 241 -3.60 -18.34 7.38
CA LEU A 241 -4.03 -17.97 8.72
C LEU A 241 -5.51 -18.29 8.94
N GLY A 242 -6.37 -18.05 7.96
CA GLY A 242 -7.78 -18.42 7.99
C GLY A 242 -8.02 -19.92 8.15
N ALA A 243 -7.26 -20.76 7.44
CA ALA A 243 -7.32 -22.21 7.61
C ALA A 243 -6.93 -22.62 9.03
N GLY A 244 -5.87 -22.02 9.59
CA GLY A 244 -5.51 -22.22 11.00
C GLY A 244 -6.63 -21.84 11.97
N PHE A 245 -7.27 -20.69 11.75
CA PHE A 245 -8.38 -20.22 12.59
C PHE A 245 -9.58 -21.17 12.54
N ILE A 246 -9.90 -21.71 11.36
CA ILE A 246 -10.99 -22.68 11.19
C ILE A 246 -10.66 -24.01 11.88
N LEU A 247 -9.42 -24.50 11.74
CA LEU A 247 -8.99 -25.79 12.30
C LEU A 247 -9.06 -25.82 13.83
N VAL A 248 -8.76 -24.70 14.48
CA VAL A 248 -8.81 -24.56 15.95
C VAL A 248 -10.20 -24.11 16.44
N GLY A 249 -11.14 -23.84 15.52
CA GLY A 249 -12.50 -23.45 15.89
C GLY A 249 -12.61 -22.04 16.45
N VAL A 250 -11.71 -21.12 16.05
CA VAL A 250 -11.75 -19.73 16.49
C VAL A 250 -13.07 -19.08 16.04
N PRO A 251 -13.80 -18.40 16.94
CA PRO A 251 -15.02 -17.69 16.56
C PRO A 251 -14.77 -16.69 15.43
N ALA A 252 -15.70 -16.63 14.48
CA ALA A 252 -15.61 -15.72 13.33
C ALA A 252 -14.31 -15.85 12.49
N ALA A 253 -13.73 -17.06 12.42
CA ALA A 253 -12.51 -17.35 11.64
C ALA A 253 -12.51 -16.77 10.21
N GLY A 254 -13.65 -16.81 9.51
CA GLY A 254 -13.79 -16.22 8.17
C GLY A 254 -13.66 -14.69 8.16
N VAL A 255 -14.21 -14.00 9.17
CA VAL A 255 -14.07 -12.54 9.32
C VAL A 255 -12.62 -12.20 9.67
N LEU A 256 -11.99 -12.95 10.58
CA LEU A 256 -10.57 -12.77 10.92
C LEU A 256 -9.65 -12.98 9.72
N ALA A 257 -9.91 -14.00 8.89
CA ALA A 257 -9.17 -14.22 7.65
C ALA A 257 -9.32 -13.06 6.66
N LEU A 258 -10.54 -12.51 6.51
CA LEU A 258 -10.77 -11.32 5.69
C LEU A 258 -10.07 -10.07 6.25
N LEU A 259 -9.96 -9.94 7.58
CA LEU A 259 -9.20 -8.86 8.20
C LEU A 259 -7.69 -9.02 7.96
N VAL A 260 -7.16 -10.25 8.03
CA VAL A 260 -5.77 -10.54 7.64
C VAL A 260 -5.52 -10.16 6.18
N LEU A 261 -6.46 -10.48 5.27
CA LEU A 261 -6.38 -10.08 3.86
C LEU A 261 -6.30 -8.56 3.72
N LEU A 262 -7.20 -7.84 4.40
CA LEU A 262 -7.26 -6.38 4.37
C LEU A 262 -5.96 -5.74 4.89
N LEU A 263 -5.47 -6.21 6.04
CA LEU A 263 -4.22 -5.73 6.62
C LEU A 263 -3.02 -6.03 5.72
N GLY A 264 -2.97 -7.22 5.13
CA GLY A 264 -1.92 -7.62 4.19
C GLY A 264 -1.88 -6.73 2.94
N ILE A 265 -3.05 -6.38 2.36
CA ILE A 265 -3.14 -5.44 1.24
C ILE A 265 -2.64 -4.05 1.63
N MET A 266 -2.91 -3.61 2.86
CA MET A 266 -2.38 -2.36 3.41
C MET A 266 -0.91 -2.44 3.84
N GLN A 267 -0.23 -3.56 3.59
CA GLN A 267 1.15 -3.84 4.04
C GLN A 267 1.33 -3.74 5.56
N VAL A 268 0.26 -3.92 6.33
CA VAL A 268 0.28 -3.94 7.80
C VAL A 268 0.57 -5.37 8.26
N PRO A 269 1.44 -5.59 9.27
CA PRO A 269 1.75 -6.93 9.75
C PRO A 269 0.51 -7.71 10.21
N ALA A 270 0.35 -8.94 9.71
CA ALA A 270 -0.74 -9.85 10.12
C ALA A 270 -0.70 -10.23 11.62
N LEU A 271 0.46 -10.01 12.25
CA LEU A 271 0.68 -10.21 13.68
C LEU A 271 -0.35 -9.46 14.56
N LEU A 272 -0.88 -8.33 14.08
CA LEU A 272 -1.92 -7.57 14.79
C LEU A 272 -3.20 -8.37 15.04
N ILE A 273 -3.57 -9.28 14.13
CA ILE A 273 -4.75 -10.14 14.29
C ILE A 273 -4.35 -11.50 14.85
N SER A 274 -3.22 -12.04 14.38
CA SER A 274 -2.81 -13.39 14.71
C SER A 274 -2.36 -13.54 16.17
N LEU A 275 -1.71 -12.52 16.75
CA LEU A 275 -1.25 -12.57 18.15
C LEU A 275 -2.40 -12.55 19.17
N PRO A 276 -3.41 -11.65 19.09
CA PRO A 276 -4.60 -11.75 19.94
C PRO A 276 -5.33 -13.08 19.77
N THR A 277 -5.37 -13.64 18.56
CA THR A 277 -6.01 -14.94 18.30
C THR A 277 -5.27 -16.08 18.98
N VAL A 278 -3.93 -16.09 18.94
CA VAL A 278 -3.11 -17.07 19.67
C VAL A 278 -3.35 -16.95 21.18
N ILE A 279 -3.37 -15.74 21.73
CA ILE A 279 -3.65 -15.51 23.16
C ILE A 279 -5.05 -16.03 23.53
N TYR A 280 -6.06 -15.77 22.71
CA TYR A 280 -7.42 -16.26 22.92
C TYR A 280 -7.48 -17.79 23.00
N VAL A 281 -6.79 -18.49 22.10
CA VAL A 281 -6.69 -19.96 22.10
C VAL A 281 -6.00 -20.45 23.38
N PHE A 282 -4.91 -19.82 23.82
CA PHE A 282 -4.25 -20.15 25.09
C PHE A 282 -5.12 -19.92 26.34
N MET A 283 -6.09 -19.00 26.26
CA MET A 283 -6.99 -18.69 27.38
C MET A 283 -8.23 -19.59 27.41
N THR A 284 -8.69 -20.07 26.26
CA THR A 284 -9.99 -20.74 26.11
C THR A 284 -9.88 -22.24 25.91
N ASP A 285 -8.80 -22.72 25.30
CA ASP A 285 -8.61 -24.13 24.98
C ASP A 285 -7.99 -24.88 26.18
N ASP A 286 -8.56 -26.03 26.54
CA ASP A 286 -8.09 -26.87 27.64
C ASP A 286 -6.78 -27.59 27.30
N SER A 287 -6.46 -27.72 26.00
CA SER A 287 -5.25 -28.43 25.55
C SER A 287 -4.11 -27.48 25.22
N THR A 288 -3.15 -27.37 26.14
CA THR A 288 -1.90 -26.61 25.92
C THR A 288 -1.14 -27.05 24.67
N ILE A 289 -1.26 -28.33 24.27
CA ILE A 289 -0.59 -28.88 23.08
C ILE A 289 -1.18 -28.27 21.81
N VAL A 290 -2.50 -28.15 21.73
CA VAL A 290 -3.19 -27.54 20.57
C VAL A 290 -2.82 -26.06 20.47
N ALA A 291 -2.79 -25.35 21.59
CA ALA A 291 -2.41 -23.94 21.64
C ALA A 291 -0.95 -23.71 21.18
N ILE A 292 -0.01 -24.56 21.61
CA ILE A 292 1.40 -24.49 21.18
C ILE A 292 1.54 -24.79 19.68
N MET A 293 0.89 -25.86 19.18
CA MET A 293 0.92 -26.19 17.75
C MET A 293 0.31 -25.07 16.90
N PHE A 294 -0.79 -24.48 17.35
CA PHE A 294 -1.42 -23.35 16.68
C PHE A 294 -0.54 -22.10 16.68
N ALA A 295 0.16 -21.82 17.78
CA ALA A 295 1.11 -20.72 17.85
C ALA A 295 2.26 -20.89 16.85
N ILE A 296 2.85 -22.10 16.79
CA ILE A 296 3.90 -22.44 15.83
C ILE A 296 3.36 -22.31 14.39
N TYR A 297 2.20 -22.88 14.11
CA TYR A 297 1.53 -22.77 12.80
C TYR A 297 1.33 -21.30 12.40
N THR A 298 0.83 -20.48 13.32
CA THR A 298 0.54 -19.07 13.09
C THR A 298 1.81 -18.26 12.84
N ILE A 299 2.92 -18.57 13.53
CA ILE A 299 4.22 -17.93 13.27
C ILE A 299 4.73 -18.29 11.87
N VAL A 300 4.66 -19.57 11.50
CA VAL A 300 5.08 -20.04 10.18
C VAL A 300 4.21 -19.42 9.09
N ALA A 301 2.89 -19.53 9.20
CA ALA A 301 1.92 -18.96 8.26
C ALA A 301 2.02 -17.43 8.19
N GLY A 302 2.25 -16.76 9.32
CA GLY A 302 2.47 -15.33 9.40
C GLY A 302 3.77 -14.87 8.74
N SER A 303 4.80 -15.74 8.70
CA SER A 303 6.11 -15.47 8.10
C SER A 303 6.20 -15.87 6.62
N VAL A 304 5.13 -16.43 6.05
CA VAL A 304 5.08 -16.83 4.63
C VAL A 304 5.33 -15.65 3.70
N ASP A 305 4.92 -14.44 4.08
CA ASP A 305 5.15 -13.24 3.28
C ASP A 305 6.64 -12.92 3.10
N ASN A 306 7.49 -13.26 4.06
CA ASN A 306 8.94 -13.08 3.96
C ASN A 306 9.59 -14.05 2.97
N ILE A 307 8.99 -15.23 2.79
CA ILE A 307 9.47 -16.28 1.87
C ILE A 307 8.89 -16.09 0.47
N LEU A 308 7.61 -15.71 0.37
CA LEU A 308 6.92 -15.55 -0.91
C LEU A 308 7.29 -14.27 -1.63
N LYS A 309 7.74 -13.21 -0.92
CA LYS A 309 8.22 -11.98 -1.56
C LYS A 309 9.31 -12.27 -2.62
N PRO A 310 10.42 -12.97 -2.30
CA PRO A 310 11.41 -13.38 -3.30
C PRO A 310 10.85 -14.23 -4.45
N PHE A 311 9.97 -15.19 -4.15
CA PHE A 311 9.45 -16.12 -5.16
C PHE A 311 8.45 -15.48 -6.13
N MET A 312 7.59 -14.58 -5.63
CA MET A 312 6.57 -13.90 -6.42
C MET A 312 7.13 -12.69 -7.17
N LEU A 313 8.17 -12.04 -6.63
CA LEU A 313 8.82 -10.89 -7.29
C LEU A 313 9.95 -11.32 -8.23
N GLY A 314 10.55 -12.50 -8.03
CA GLY A 314 11.57 -13.07 -8.93
C GLY A 314 11.06 -13.46 -10.32
N ARG A 315 9.75 -13.38 -10.57
CA ARG A 315 9.13 -13.63 -11.88
C ARG A 315 8.46 -12.36 -12.42
N GLY A 316 9.27 -11.41 -12.87
CA GLY A 316 8.80 -10.41 -13.84
C GLY A 316 9.30 -8.98 -13.68
N VAL A 317 10.00 -8.61 -12.59
CA VAL A 317 10.58 -7.27 -12.40
C VAL A 317 11.83 -7.35 -11.53
N ASP A 318 13.00 -7.03 -12.10
CA ASP A 318 14.32 -7.00 -11.47
C ASP A 318 14.53 -5.90 -10.40
N ALA A 319 13.50 -5.43 -9.69
CA ALA A 319 13.70 -4.45 -8.63
C ALA A 319 14.21 -5.16 -7.37
N PRO A 320 15.44 -4.89 -6.88
CA PRO A 320 15.98 -5.55 -5.70
C PRO A 320 15.09 -5.30 -4.48
N MET A 321 14.90 -6.31 -3.64
CA MET A 321 14.11 -6.20 -2.40
C MET A 321 14.50 -4.99 -1.52
N PRO A 322 15.79 -4.59 -1.39
CA PRO A 322 16.16 -3.36 -0.68
C PRO A 322 15.49 -2.11 -1.22
N VAL A 323 15.28 -1.99 -2.54
CA VAL A 323 14.60 -0.85 -3.15
C VAL A 323 13.13 -0.83 -2.74
N ILE A 324 12.46 -1.97 -2.77
CA ILE A 324 11.05 -2.07 -2.36
C ILE A 324 10.90 -1.73 -0.87
N LEU A 325 11.80 -2.23 -0.02
CA LEU A 325 11.81 -1.97 1.42
C LEU A 325 12.11 -0.50 1.74
N LEU A 326 13.10 0.10 1.08
CA LEU A 326 13.39 1.53 1.21
C LEU A 326 12.21 2.38 0.74
N GLY A 327 11.56 1.99 -0.35
CA GLY A 327 10.34 2.65 -0.83
C GLY A 327 9.21 2.54 0.18
N ALA A 328 9.02 1.38 0.78
CA ALA A 328 8.02 1.15 1.82
C ALA A 328 8.28 2.02 3.07
N LEU A 329 9.50 1.98 3.61
CA LEU A 329 9.88 2.74 4.80
C LEU A 329 9.85 4.27 4.55
N GLY A 330 10.41 4.73 3.43
CA GLY A 330 10.39 6.15 3.05
C GLY A 330 8.98 6.64 2.73
N GLY A 331 8.15 5.78 2.13
CA GLY A 331 6.74 6.02 1.92
C GLY A 331 5.97 6.15 3.23
N MET A 332 6.20 5.27 4.20
CA MET A 332 5.61 5.37 5.53
C MET A 332 5.97 6.69 6.22
N ALA A 333 7.24 7.11 6.14
CA ALA A 333 7.71 8.34 6.76
C ALA A 333 7.07 9.61 6.15
N THR A 334 6.71 9.59 4.87
CA THR A 334 6.19 10.77 4.14
C THR A 334 4.68 10.80 4.02
N GLY A 335 4.05 9.63 3.84
CA GLY A 335 2.62 9.47 3.54
C GLY A 335 1.86 8.55 4.49
N GLY A 336 2.50 8.10 5.58
CA GLY A 336 1.91 7.18 6.56
C GLY A 336 1.61 5.80 5.97
N ILE A 337 0.56 5.13 6.47
CA ILE A 337 0.16 3.77 6.05
C ILE A 337 -0.06 3.69 4.52
N ILE A 338 -0.59 4.74 3.90
CA ILE A 338 -0.86 4.80 2.45
C ILE A 338 0.44 4.89 1.65
N GLY A 339 1.42 5.62 2.21
CA GLY A 339 2.73 5.79 1.62
C GLY A 339 3.54 4.49 1.62
N LEU A 340 3.27 3.54 2.51
CA LEU A 340 3.96 2.24 2.57
C LEU A 340 3.86 1.47 1.24
N PHE A 341 2.64 1.34 0.71
CA PHE A 341 2.41 0.72 -0.59
C PHE A 341 2.82 1.62 -1.75
N LEU A 342 2.49 2.92 -1.69
CA LEU A 342 2.78 3.83 -2.79
C LEU A 342 4.29 4.00 -3.01
N GLY A 343 5.05 4.15 -1.93
CA GLY A 343 6.50 4.33 -1.97
C GLY A 343 7.23 3.09 -2.48
N SER A 344 6.77 1.89 -2.12
CA SER A 344 7.34 0.64 -2.65
C SER A 344 7.13 0.52 -4.17
N VAL A 345 5.93 0.83 -4.68
CA VAL A 345 5.64 0.83 -6.13
C VAL A 345 6.42 1.93 -6.85
N MET A 346 6.43 3.15 -6.32
CA MET A 346 7.09 4.30 -6.96
C MET A 346 8.61 4.13 -7.02
N LEU A 347 9.25 3.62 -5.96
CA LEU A 347 10.69 3.44 -5.95
C LEU A 347 11.11 2.24 -6.81
N ALA A 348 10.32 1.16 -6.83
CA ALA A 348 10.53 0.05 -7.77
C ALA A 348 10.39 0.50 -9.23
N LEU A 349 9.37 1.32 -9.53
CA LEU A 349 9.18 1.92 -10.85
C LEU A 349 10.36 2.84 -11.20
N GLY A 350 10.75 3.75 -10.31
CA GLY A 350 11.88 4.64 -10.52
C GLY A 350 13.18 3.88 -10.79
N TYR A 351 13.45 2.82 -10.03
CA TYR A 351 14.61 1.95 -10.25
C TYR A 351 14.56 1.27 -11.63
N GLN A 352 13.41 0.71 -12.02
CA GLN A 352 13.25 0.06 -13.32
C GLN A 352 13.43 1.03 -14.48
N LEU A 353 12.84 2.23 -14.37
CA LEU A 353 13.01 3.28 -15.37
C LEU A 353 14.45 3.76 -15.45
N PHE A 354 15.12 3.92 -14.30
CA PHE A 354 16.51 4.31 -14.23
C PHE A 354 17.43 3.26 -14.85
N MET A 355 17.25 1.99 -14.50
CA MET A 355 18.05 0.90 -15.07
C MET A 355 17.76 0.69 -16.54
N ALA A 356 16.51 0.82 -16.98
CA ALA A 356 16.19 0.81 -18.41
C ALA A 356 16.94 1.92 -19.16
N TRP A 357 17.01 3.13 -18.61
CA TRP A 357 17.79 4.22 -19.18
C TRP A 357 19.31 3.96 -19.16
N VAL A 358 19.85 3.37 -18.08
CA VAL A 358 21.28 3.04 -17.97
C VAL A 358 21.69 1.94 -18.98
N TYR A 359 20.83 0.96 -19.23
CA TYR A 359 21.12 -0.18 -20.09
C TYR A 359 20.57 -0.04 -21.53
N ASP A 360 19.84 1.02 -21.86
CA ASP A 360 19.25 1.24 -23.21
C ASP A 360 20.32 1.41 -24.31
N ASP A 361 21.58 1.71 -23.95
CA ASP A 361 22.71 1.67 -24.90
C ASP A 361 23.20 0.23 -25.21
N ALA A 362 22.88 -0.77 -24.38
CA ALA A 362 23.32 -2.16 -24.57
C ALA A 362 22.28 -3.04 -25.28
N ALA A 363 21.00 -2.65 -25.31
CA ALA A 363 19.90 -3.49 -25.80
C ALA A 363 19.63 -3.37 -27.31
N VAL A 364 20.32 -2.48 -28.04
CA VAL A 364 20.21 -2.36 -29.51
C VAL A 364 21.20 -3.29 -30.27
N GLY A 365 22.14 -3.92 -29.57
CA GLY A 365 23.13 -4.83 -30.19
C GLY A 365 22.73 -6.31 -30.27
N GLY A 366 21.74 -6.76 -29.51
CA GLY A 366 21.48 -8.20 -29.31
C GLY A 366 20.52 -8.88 -30.30
N SER A 367 19.76 -8.11 -31.10
CA SER A 367 18.72 -8.67 -31.98
C SER A 367 19.05 -8.61 -33.48
N ARG A 368 20.30 -8.28 -33.85
CA ARG A 368 20.79 -8.32 -35.24
C ARG A 368 21.70 -9.52 -35.56
N ALA A 369 22.02 -10.38 -34.58
CA ALA A 369 22.97 -11.48 -34.77
C ALA A 369 22.35 -12.87 -35.08
N THR A 370 21.09 -12.95 -35.50
CA THR A 370 20.45 -14.22 -35.91
C THR A 370 19.65 -14.11 -37.22
N GLY A 371 19.93 -13.10 -38.05
CA GLY A 371 19.12 -12.79 -39.25
C GLY A 371 19.88 -12.59 -40.57
N GLY A 372 21.13 -13.03 -40.70
CA GLY A 372 21.85 -12.91 -41.97
C GLY A 372 23.13 -13.74 -42.05
N GLN A 373 23.27 -14.50 -43.15
CA GLN A 373 24.33 -15.47 -43.50
C GLN A 373 24.11 -16.84 -42.80
N GLU A 374 23.76 -17.93 -43.48
CA GLU A 374 24.41 -18.49 -44.68
C GLU A 374 23.40 -19.08 -45.68
N SER A 375 23.35 -18.46 -46.86
CA SER A 375 23.02 -19.13 -48.12
C SER A 375 24.10 -18.66 -49.08
N ARG A 376 25.17 -19.43 -49.26
CA ARG A 376 25.94 -19.54 -50.51
C ARG A 376 27.12 -20.52 -50.39
N ASP A 377 27.12 -21.43 -51.34
CA ASP A 377 28.28 -22.01 -52.02
C ASP A 377 29.12 -23.07 -51.29
N SER A 378 28.77 -24.32 -51.53
CA SER A 378 29.74 -25.40 -51.72
C SER A 378 29.91 -25.65 -53.22
N PRO A 379 31.11 -25.40 -53.78
CA PRO A 379 31.60 -26.11 -54.95
C PRO A 379 32.61 -27.18 -54.52
N LEU A 380 32.40 -28.40 -55.05
CA LEU A 380 33.41 -29.38 -55.47
C LEU A 380 34.64 -29.57 -54.56
N GLU A 381 34.71 -30.68 -53.84
CA GLU A 381 35.52 -31.89 -54.16
C GLU A 381 35.27 -33.00 -53.12
#